data_AF-A0A2J5PQI0-F1
#
_entry.id   AF-A0A2J5PQI0-F1
#
_cell.length_a   1.000
_cell.length_b   1.000
_cell.length_c   1.000
_cell.angle_alpha   90.00
_cell.angle_beta   90.00
_cell.angle_gamma   90.00
#
_symmetry.space_group_name_H-M   'P 1'
#
loop_
_entity.id
_entity.type
_entity.pdbx_description
1 polymer ?
#
loop_
_entity_poly.entity_id
_entity_poly.type
_entity_poly.pdbx_seq_one_letter_code
_entity_poly.pdbx_strand_id
1 'polypeptide(L)' 'ADVRGRTGFEACDYPQGRLLLEAWDVARSVSTKEVVAEGFQGVEIREELTRRRIQAVARWKEKRCPQPRD' A
#
# COMPACT_ATOMS: atom_id res chain seq x y z
N ALA A 1 -11.79 -2.76 -19.72
CA ALA A 1 -10.51 -2.22 -20.19
C ALA A 1 -10.30 -0.90 -19.46
N ASP A 2 -9.38 -0.88 -18.50
CA ASP A 2 -8.03 -0.29 -18.64
C ASP A 2 -8.13 1.25 -18.77
N VAL A 3 -7.35 1.98 -17.97
CA VAL A 3 -7.35 3.46 -17.84
C VAL A 3 -7.19 4.19 -19.20
N ARG A 4 -6.85 3.45 -20.26
CA ARG A 4 -6.77 3.87 -21.67
C ARG A 4 -8.05 4.39 -22.33
N GLY A 5 -9.21 4.38 -21.68
CA GLY A 5 -10.45 4.92 -22.26
C GLY A 5 -10.63 6.44 -22.16
N ARG A 6 -9.75 7.16 -21.44
CA ARG A 6 -9.86 8.61 -21.24
C ARG A 6 -8.81 9.35 -22.08
N THR A 7 -9.28 10.18 -23.00
CA THR A 7 -8.47 11.03 -23.87
C THR A 7 -7.51 11.88 -23.04
N GLY A 8 -6.21 11.85 -23.39
CA GLY A 8 -5.13 12.58 -22.70
C GLY A 8 -4.05 11.70 -22.03
N PHE A 9 -4.21 10.37 -22.03
CA PHE A 9 -3.26 9.43 -21.39
C PHE A 9 -2.43 8.59 -22.38
N GLU A 10 -2.35 9.01 -23.63
CA GLU A 10 -1.80 8.23 -24.75
C GLU A 10 -0.26 8.10 -24.73
N ALA A 11 0.43 8.80 -23.82
CA ALA A 11 1.90 8.78 -23.69
C ALA A 11 2.41 8.32 -22.31
N CYS A 12 1.56 7.82 -21.41
CA CYS A 12 2.05 7.28 -20.15
C CYS A 12 2.64 5.88 -20.39
N ASP A 13 3.93 5.71 -20.10
CA ASP A 13 4.53 4.43 -19.72
C ASP A 13 3.63 3.70 -18.70
N TYR A 14 3.92 2.46 -18.36
CA TYR A 14 3.14 1.71 -17.35
C TYR A 14 3.82 1.77 -15.95
N PRO A 15 3.91 2.93 -15.25
CA PRO A 15 4.47 3.04 -13.90
C PRO A 15 3.56 2.39 -12.84
N GLN A 16 2.33 2.02 -13.21
CA GLN A 16 1.31 1.42 -12.34
C GLN A 16 1.82 0.12 -11.69
N GLY A 17 2.53 -0.72 -12.46
CA GLY A 17 3.10 -1.97 -11.94
C GLY A 17 4.16 -1.75 -10.86
N ARG A 18 5.04 -0.76 -11.04
CA ARG A 18 6.09 -0.43 -10.07
C ARG A 18 5.51 0.08 -8.75
N LEU A 19 4.49 0.94 -8.81
CA LEU A 19 3.81 1.44 -7.62
C LEU A 19 3.09 0.32 -6.86
N LEU A 20 2.45 -0.62 -7.57
CA LEU A 20 1.81 -1.79 -6.95
C LEU A 20 2.84 -2.71 -6.27
N LEU A 21 3.99 -2.94 -6.91
CA LEU A 21 5.08 -3.74 -6.33
C LEU A 21 5.68 -3.06 -5.09
N GLU A 22 5.93 -1.75 -5.14
CA GLU A 22 6.41 -0.99 -3.98
C GLU A 22 5.40 -1.02 -2.82
N ALA A 23 4.11 -0.82 -3.10
CA ALA A 23 3.06 -0.91 -2.09
C ALA A 23 2.99 -2.31 -1.45
N TRP A 24 3.15 -3.36 -2.27
CA TRP A 24 3.22 -4.73 -1.80
C TRP A 24 4.43 -4.97 -0.90
N ASP A 25 5.61 -4.48 -1.28
CA ASP A 25 6.82 -4.58 -0.46
C ASP A 25 6.67 -3.88 0.89
N VAL A 26 6.05 -2.69 0.92
CA VAL A 26 5.74 -1.96 2.16
C VAL A 26 4.77 -2.73 3.06
N ALA A 27 3.73 -3.36 2.49
CA ALA A 27 2.82 -4.19 3.28
C ALA A 27 3.52 -5.47 3.78
N ARG A 28 4.42 -6.03 2.98
CA ARG A 28 5.19 -7.23 3.33
C ARG A 28 6.23 -6.97 4.42
N SER A 29 6.77 -5.76 4.53
CA SER A 29 7.76 -5.40 5.56
C SER A 29 7.17 -5.30 6.97
N VAL A 30 5.84 -5.35 7.13
CA VAL A 30 5.20 -5.35 8.46
C VAL A 30 5.48 -6.68 9.17
N SER A 31 6.21 -6.59 10.29
CA SER A 31 6.71 -7.74 11.04
C SER A 31 5.61 -8.40 11.89
N THR A 32 5.32 -9.66 11.62
CA THR A 32 4.49 -10.50 12.49
C THR A 32 5.14 -10.74 13.85
N LYS A 33 6.47 -10.79 13.91
CA LYS A 33 7.21 -10.99 15.17
C LYS A 33 6.97 -9.83 16.14
N GLU A 34 6.94 -8.59 15.65
CA GLU A 34 6.65 -7.41 16.47
C GLU A 34 5.21 -7.43 17.01
N VAL A 35 4.24 -7.78 16.17
CA VAL A 35 2.82 -7.92 16.59
C VAL A 35 2.67 -8.96 17.72
N VAL A 36 3.34 -10.10 17.60
CA VAL A 36 3.32 -11.12 18.68
C VAL A 36 4.07 -10.64 19.93
N ALA A 37 5.20 -9.95 19.77
CA ALA A 37 5.97 -9.41 20.89
C ALA A 37 5.22 -8.33 21.67
N GLU A 38 4.33 -7.58 21.02
CA GLU A 38 3.44 -6.60 21.64
C GLU A 38 2.22 -7.22 22.34
N GLY A 39 2.07 -8.55 22.28
CA GLY A 39 1.10 -9.30 23.08
C GLY A 39 -0.21 -9.64 22.37
N PHE A 40 -0.36 -9.36 21.07
CA PHE A 40 -1.53 -9.76 20.30
C PHE A 40 -1.61 -11.29 20.15
N GLN A 41 -2.80 -11.88 20.28
CA GLN A 41 -2.99 -13.33 20.24
C GLN A 41 -4.14 -13.77 19.32
N GLY A 42 -4.01 -14.98 18.77
CA GLY A 42 -5.07 -15.62 17.98
C GLY A 42 -5.55 -14.75 16.81
N VAL A 43 -6.84 -14.43 16.79
CA VAL A 43 -7.48 -13.62 15.74
C VAL A 43 -6.95 -12.18 15.69
N GLU A 44 -6.56 -11.62 16.83
CA GLU A 44 -6.12 -10.24 16.96
C GLU A 44 -4.81 -9.98 16.19
N ILE A 45 -3.96 -10.99 16.04
CA ILE A 45 -2.73 -10.90 15.24
C ILE A 45 -3.07 -10.52 13.80
N ARG A 46 -4.11 -11.12 13.21
CA ARG A 46 -4.52 -10.85 11.84
C ARG A 46 -5.08 -9.44 11.69
N GLU A 47 -5.90 -9.02 12.66
CA GLU A 47 -6.51 -7.69 12.67
C GLU A 47 -5.44 -6.61 12.78
N GLU A 48 -4.50 -6.77 13.69
CA GLU A 48 -3.43 -5.80 13.90
C GLU A 48 -2.44 -5.78 12.72
N LEU A 49 -2.08 -6.93 12.15
CA LEU A 49 -1.28 -6.97 10.92
C LEU A 49 -1.97 -6.23 9.77
N THR A 50 -3.29 -6.39 9.64
CA THR A 50 -4.08 -5.70 8.62
C THR A 50 -4.05 -4.19 8.86
N ARG A 51 -4.28 -3.75 10.10
CA ARG A 51 -4.22 -2.35 10.51
C ARG A 51 -2.86 -1.72 10.21
N ARG A 52 -1.75 -2.36 10.60
CA ARG A 52 -0.38 -1.86 10.37
C ARG A 52 -0.04 -1.78 8.89
N ARG A 53 -0.44 -2.79 8.09
CA ARG A 53 -0.23 -2.79 6.63
C ARG A 53 -0.96 -1.64 5.95
N ILE A 54 -2.22 -1.41 6.31
CA ILE A 54 -3.00 -0.29 5.78
C ILE A 54 -2.31 1.04 6.12
N GLN A 55 -1.87 1.23 7.37
CA GLN A 55 -1.18 2.45 7.78
C GLN A 55 0.16 2.64 7.05
N ALA A 56 0.95 1.58 6.89
CA ALA A 56 2.24 1.64 6.19
C ALA A 56 2.06 2.03 4.72
N VAL A 57 1.10 1.39 4.03
CA VAL A 57 0.78 1.70 2.64
C VAL A 57 0.19 3.10 2.48
N ALA A 58 -0.66 3.55 3.41
CA ALA A 58 -1.20 4.92 3.39
C ALA A 58 -0.10 5.97 3.48
N ARG A 59 0.84 5.82 4.43
CA ARG A 59 2.01 6.71 4.56
C ARG A 59 2.93 6.67 3.35
N TRP A 60 3.13 5.49 2.76
CA TRP A 60 3.88 5.36 1.50
C TRP A 60 3.16 6.08 0.35
N LYS A 61 1.84 5.92 0.23
CA LYS A 61 1.01 6.55 -0.79
C LYS A 61 1.07 8.08 -0.69
N GLU A 62 0.98 8.65 0.50
CA GLU A 62 1.10 10.11 0.70
C GLU A 62 2.42 10.67 0.16
N LYS A 63 3.52 9.93 0.32
CA LYS A 63 4.86 10.33 -0.13
C LYS A 63 5.08 10.14 -1.64
N ARG A 64 4.49 9.09 -2.23
CA ARG A 64 4.71 8.71 -3.64
C ARG A 64 3.63 9.21 -4.59
N CYS A 65 2.42 9.46 -4.09
CA CYS A 65 1.28 9.95 -4.84
C CYS A 65 0.73 11.20 -4.13
N PRO A 66 1.34 12.39 -4.35
CA PRO A 66 0.78 13.64 -3.84
C PRO A 66 -0.67 13.75 -4.31
N GLN A 67 -1.59 13.84 -3.36
CA GLN A 67 -2.99 14.05 -3.70
C GLN A 67 -3.11 15.44 -4.34
N PRO A 68 -3.99 15.62 -5.34
CA PRO A 68 -4.34 16.95 -5.82
C PRO A 68 -4.78 17.78 -4.59
N ARG A 69 -4.17 18.94 -4.40
CA ARG A 69 -4.73 19.95 -3.51
C ARG A 69 -5.90 20.58 -4.25
N ASP A 70 -7.07 20.59 -3.62
CA ASP A 70 -8.24 21.32 -4.09
C ASP A 70 -7.93 22.81 -4.30
#